data_AF-A0A151S212-F1
#
_entry.id   AF-A0A151S212-F1
#
_cell.length_a   1.000
_cell.length_b   1.000
_cell.length_c   1.000
_cell.angle_alpha   90.00
_cell.angle_beta   90.00
_cell.angle_gamma   90.00
#
_symmetry.space_group_name_H-M   'P 1'
#
loop_
_entity.id
_entity.type
_entity.pdbx_description
1 polymer ?
#
loop_
_entity_poly.entity_id
_entity_poly.type
_entity_poly.pdbx_seq_one_letter_code
_entity_poly.pdbx_strand_id
1 'polypeptide(L)'
;MLMRYIDDILFISTSKKQAASFLSRLQRGFRGYNCYMNEKKFGANFDVEQILGSQLNRVYASENGATSFLRWSGLLINCSTMEIQADYSKYLCNHLSSTLTVCWQGKPGIHLKEKLHLFLRPKCHPIFFDSNINSAAVVRLNIYQIFLLCAMKFHCYIRDLSFICKLPKRYCSNIIQRSLRYMHLLIKKRMHSMSLNSDIQPMLELEKEEVEWLGFHAYIQVLKRKESRHKELLAVLRLRLLSHRMSGRVSPELKYAINKKNSSLLWDIKY
;
A
#
# COMPACT_ATOMS: atom_id res chain seq x y z
N MET A 1 14.98 -8.02 -18.30
CA MET A 1 13.54 -8.39 -18.14
C MET A 1 12.67 -7.34 -18.82
N LEU A 2 11.64 -7.77 -19.54
CA LEU A 2 10.62 -6.91 -20.14
C LEU A 2 9.25 -7.38 -19.67
N MET A 3 8.45 -6.47 -19.12
CA MET A 3 7.05 -6.73 -18.75
C MET A 3 6.14 -5.73 -19.45
N ARG A 4 4.98 -6.20 -19.89
CA ARG A 4 3.94 -5.37 -20.50
C ARG A 4 2.60 -5.68 -19.86
N TYR A 5 1.88 -4.65 -19.45
CA TYR A 5 0.51 -4.74 -18.98
C TYR A 5 -0.37 -3.77 -19.79
N ILE A 6 -1.07 -4.31 -20.79
CA ILE A 6 -1.85 -3.54 -21.76
C ILE A 6 -0.95 -2.50 -22.47
N ASP A 7 -0.95 -1.26 -21.98
CA ASP A 7 -0.20 -0.12 -22.53
C ASP A 7 1.00 0.29 -21.67
N ASP A 8 1.10 -0.22 -20.43
CA ASP A 8 2.21 0.08 -19.54
C ASP A 8 3.36 -0.92 -19.75
N ILE A 9 4.56 -0.40 -19.97
CA ILE A 9 5.78 -1.20 -20.23
C ILE A 9 6.79 -0.96 -19.11
N LEU A 10 7.40 -2.03 -18.59
CA LEU A 10 8.54 -1.97 -17.68
C LEU A 10 9.71 -2.75 -18.27
N PHE A 11 10.86 -2.09 -18.35
CA PHE A 11 12.10 -2.70 -18.80
C PHE A 11 13.18 -2.56 -17.73
N ILE A 12 13.79 -3.68 -17.35
CA ILE A 12 14.85 -3.75 -16.36
C ILE A 12 16.04 -4.45 -16.98
N SER A 13 17.20 -3.79 -16.96
CA SER A 13 18.46 -4.32 -17.48
C SER A 13 19.62 -3.90 -16.59
N THR A 14 20.64 -4.76 -16.50
CA THR A 14 21.94 -4.45 -15.89
C THR A 14 22.82 -3.60 -16.82
N SER A 15 22.44 -3.45 -18.10
CA SER A 15 23.16 -2.63 -19.08
C SER A 15 22.46 -1.30 -19.32
N LYS A 16 23.08 -0.18 -18.89
CA LYS A 16 22.60 1.19 -19.18
C LYS A 16 22.38 1.39 -20.68
N LYS A 17 23.30 0.90 -21.53
CA LYS A 17 23.21 1.00 -22.99
C LYS A 17 21.94 0.34 -23.53
N GLN A 18 21.59 -0.86 -23.04
CA GLN A 18 20.35 -1.53 -23.45
C GLN A 18 19.12 -0.78 -22.98
N ALA A 19 19.10 -0.31 -21.73
CA ALA A 19 17.98 0.45 -21.17
C ALA A 19 17.75 1.78 -21.92
N ALA A 20 18.82 2.51 -22.23
CA ALA A 20 18.76 3.75 -23.00
C ALA A 20 18.27 3.50 -24.45
N SER A 21 18.79 2.46 -25.11
CA SER A 21 18.35 2.08 -26.46
C SER A 21 16.86 1.70 -26.50
N PHE A 22 16.40 0.96 -25.49
CA PHE A 22 14.99 0.60 -25.35
C PHE A 22 14.10 1.84 -25.14
N LEU A 23 14.52 2.75 -24.26
CA LEU A 23 13.81 4.01 -24.02
C LEU A 23 13.70 4.86 -25.29
N SER A 24 14.81 5.05 -26.01
CA SER A 24 14.83 5.79 -27.28
C SER A 24 13.88 5.17 -28.32
N ARG A 25 13.84 3.83 -28.40
CA ARG A 25 12.90 3.13 -29.27
C ARG A 25 11.44 3.36 -28.89
N LEU A 26 11.12 3.39 -27.59
CA LEU A 26 9.77 3.69 -27.13
C LEU A 26 9.38 5.15 -27.37
N GLN A 27 10.29 6.10 -27.13
CA GLN A 27 10.05 7.53 -27.39
C GLN A 27 9.72 7.79 -28.87
N ARG A 28 10.41 7.10 -29.79
CA ARG A 28 10.12 7.19 -31.22
C ARG A 28 8.71 6.69 -31.59
N GLY A 29 8.12 5.83 -30.75
CA GLY A 29 6.85 5.15 -31.01
C GLY A 29 6.96 4.09 -32.12
N PHE A 30 5.82 3.47 -32.42
CA PHE A 30 5.68 2.47 -33.47
C PHE A 30 4.88 3.08 -34.64
N ARG A 31 5.55 3.97 -35.39
CA ARG A 31 4.93 4.80 -36.45
C ARG A 31 4.19 4.01 -37.52
N GLY A 32 4.70 2.82 -37.89
CA GLY A 32 4.03 1.95 -38.86
C GLY A 32 2.65 1.44 -38.42
N TYR A 33 2.32 1.56 -37.13
CA TYR A 33 1.02 1.19 -36.56
C TYR A 33 0.28 2.39 -35.97
N ASN A 34 0.70 3.64 -36.27
CA ASN A 34 0.16 4.86 -35.68
C ASN A 34 0.08 4.82 -34.14
N CYS A 35 1.04 4.14 -33.51
CA CYS A 35 1.10 3.99 -32.06
C CYS A 35 2.18 4.90 -31.47
N TYR A 36 1.76 5.76 -30.55
CA TYR A 36 2.58 6.80 -29.93
C TYR A 36 2.61 6.61 -28.41
N MET A 37 3.73 6.97 -27.79
CA MET A 37 3.90 6.88 -26.34
C MET A 37 3.63 8.24 -25.68
N ASN A 38 3.02 8.22 -24.50
CA ASN A 38 2.79 9.43 -23.73
C ASN A 38 4.09 9.89 -23.05
N GLU A 39 4.69 10.96 -23.56
CA GLU A 39 5.98 11.47 -23.10
C GLU A 39 5.99 11.82 -21.61
N LYS A 40 4.87 12.31 -21.07
CA LYS A 40 4.74 12.68 -19.65
C LYS A 40 4.77 11.47 -18.71
N LYS A 41 4.62 10.25 -19.25
CA LYS A 41 4.56 8.99 -18.49
C LYS A 41 5.88 8.22 -18.49
N PHE A 42 6.94 8.70 -19.15
CA PHE A 42 8.24 8.04 -19.07
C PHE A 42 8.87 8.18 -17.66
N GLY A 43 9.66 7.18 -17.29
CA GLY A 43 10.45 7.15 -16.07
C GLY A 43 11.69 6.28 -16.27
N ALA A 44 12.83 6.75 -15.80
CA ALA A 44 14.10 6.03 -15.87
C ALA A 44 14.95 6.43 -14.65
N ASN A 45 15.72 5.48 -14.11
CA ASN A 45 16.57 5.67 -12.94
C ASN A 45 18.01 6.07 -13.28
N PHE A 46 18.25 6.56 -14.50
CA PHE A 46 19.57 6.99 -14.97
C PHE A 46 19.46 8.27 -15.78
N ASP A 47 20.55 9.05 -15.80
CA ASP A 47 20.64 10.25 -16.61
C ASP A 47 20.57 9.89 -18.09
N VAL A 48 19.55 10.42 -18.75
CA VAL A 48 19.36 10.29 -20.19
C VAL A 48 19.87 11.58 -20.81
N GLU A 49 21.11 11.54 -21.30
CA GLU A 49 21.82 12.69 -21.92
C GLU A 49 21.05 13.33 -23.10
N GLN A 50 20.04 12.66 -23.64
CA GLN A 50 19.24 13.10 -24.79
C GLN A 50 17.87 13.71 -24.44
N ILE A 51 17.50 13.88 -23.17
CA ILE A 51 16.20 14.47 -22.80
C ILE A 51 16.36 15.97 -22.54
N LEU A 52 16.39 16.75 -23.63
CA LEU A 52 16.14 18.19 -23.57
C LEU A 52 14.65 18.41 -23.23
N GLY A 53 14.35 18.83 -22.01
CA GLY A 53 13.10 19.52 -21.69
C GLY A 53 12.00 18.73 -20.96
N SER A 54 12.14 17.44 -20.67
CA SER A 54 11.15 16.72 -19.85
C SER A 54 11.78 16.14 -18.59
N GLN A 55 11.47 16.72 -17.43
CA GLN A 55 11.69 16.07 -16.14
C GLN A 55 11.10 14.64 -16.21
N LEU A 56 11.93 13.62 -15.98
CA LEU A 56 11.50 12.23 -15.90
C LEU A 56 10.58 12.07 -14.68
N ASN A 57 9.29 12.34 -14.89
CA ASN A 57 8.30 12.60 -13.85
C ASN A 57 7.99 11.39 -12.95
N ARG A 58 8.55 10.21 -13.20
CA ARG A 58 8.14 8.95 -12.55
C ARG A 58 9.13 8.32 -11.59
N VAL A 59 10.34 8.85 -11.45
CA VAL A 59 11.20 8.46 -10.34
C VAL A 59 10.73 9.18 -9.09
N TYR A 60 10.08 8.45 -8.20
CA TYR A 60 9.81 8.96 -6.85
C TYR A 60 11.11 8.84 -6.05
N ALA A 61 11.75 9.97 -5.79
CA ALA A 61 12.85 10.02 -4.84
C ALA A 61 12.27 10.23 -3.43
N SER A 62 12.73 9.44 -2.47
CA SER A 62 12.51 9.74 -1.06
C SER A 62 13.06 11.14 -0.72
N GLU A 63 12.54 11.78 0.34
CA GLU A 63 12.92 13.14 0.78
C GLU A 63 14.45 13.36 0.88
N ASN A 64 15.21 12.28 1.08
CA ASN A 64 16.66 12.32 1.26
C ASN A 64 17.44 12.12 -0.06
N GLY A 65 16.77 11.97 -1.21
CA GLY A 65 17.37 11.68 -2.53
C GLY A 65 18.01 10.28 -2.67
N ALA A 66 18.31 9.58 -1.58
CA ALA A 66 19.07 8.33 -1.56
C ALA A 66 18.33 7.10 -2.08
N THR A 67 16.99 7.12 -2.09
CA THR A 67 16.16 5.99 -2.56
C THR A 67 15.25 6.45 -3.67
N SER A 68 15.30 5.75 -4.81
CA SER A 68 14.49 6.02 -5.99
C SER A 68 13.57 4.85 -6.28
N PHE A 69 12.33 5.16 -6.64
CA PHE A 69 11.32 4.17 -6.99
C PHE A 69 10.79 4.41 -8.41
N LEU A 70 10.68 3.33 -9.18
CA LEU A 70 9.92 3.32 -10.42
C LEU A 70 8.45 2.98 -10.13
N ARG A 71 7.55 3.78 -10.71
CA ARG A 71 6.10 3.56 -10.66
C ARG A 71 5.64 2.73 -11.86
N TRP A 72 5.01 1.59 -11.60
CA TRP A 72 4.45 0.74 -12.66
C TRP A 72 3.18 0.04 -12.19
N SER A 73 2.05 0.24 -12.88
CA SER A 73 0.77 -0.45 -12.64
C SER A 73 0.29 -0.49 -11.17
N GLY A 74 0.53 0.59 -10.41
CA GLY A 74 0.16 0.66 -8.99
C GLY A 74 1.17 0.07 -8.01
N LEU A 75 2.39 -0.23 -8.48
CA LEU A 75 3.53 -0.68 -7.72
C LEU A 75 4.63 0.40 -7.68
N LEU A 76 5.35 0.45 -6.58
CA LEU A 76 6.61 1.14 -6.41
C LEU A 76 7.71 0.10 -6.35
N ILE A 77 8.65 0.17 -7.28
CA ILE A 77 9.78 -0.75 -7.39
C ILE A 77 11.04 0.01 -7.01
N ASN A 78 11.71 -0.41 -5.94
CA ASN A 78 12.96 0.22 -5.52
C ASN A 78 14.03 -0.04 -6.60
N CYS A 79 14.62 1.02 -7.14
CA CYS A 79 15.59 0.91 -8.24
C CYS A 79 16.92 0.25 -7.83
N SER A 80 17.22 0.20 -6.52
CA SER A 80 18.46 -0.36 -5.99
C SER A 80 18.23 -1.76 -5.40
N THR A 81 17.15 -1.95 -4.64
CA THR A 81 16.90 -3.21 -3.92
C THR A 81 15.91 -4.13 -4.62
N MET A 82 15.21 -3.65 -5.66
CA MET A 82 14.12 -4.36 -6.35
C MET A 82 12.91 -4.72 -5.47
N GLU A 83 12.89 -4.29 -4.21
CA GLU A 83 11.77 -4.47 -3.30
C GLU A 83 10.52 -3.72 -3.78
N ILE A 84 9.35 -4.27 -3.45
CA ILE A 84 8.08 -3.87 -4.02
C ILE A 84 7.16 -3.32 -2.94
N GLN A 85 6.66 -2.11 -3.16
CA GLN A 85 5.66 -1.45 -2.33
C GLN A 85 4.41 -1.10 -3.14
N ALA A 86 3.28 -0.90 -2.47
CA ALA A 86 2.07 -0.45 -3.13
C ALA A 86 2.13 1.07 -3.40
N ASP A 87 1.76 1.49 -4.61
CA ASP A 87 1.63 2.91 -4.94
C ASP A 87 0.28 3.47 -4.44
N TYR A 88 0.35 4.44 -3.53
CA TYR A 88 -0.80 5.14 -2.96
C TYR A 88 -1.00 6.55 -3.53
N SER A 89 -0.16 7.00 -4.48
CA SER A 89 -0.20 8.36 -5.04
C SER A 89 -1.54 8.74 -5.67
N LYS A 90 -2.31 7.75 -6.16
CA LYS A 90 -3.67 7.97 -6.67
C LYS A 90 -4.66 8.57 -5.67
N TYR A 91 -4.36 8.52 -4.37
CA TYR A 91 -5.21 9.07 -3.32
C TYR A 91 -4.85 10.51 -2.93
N LEU A 92 -3.83 11.13 -3.57
CA LEU A 92 -3.38 12.48 -3.21
C LEU A 92 -4.22 13.60 -3.83
N CYS A 93 -4.79 13.38 -5.01
CA CYS A 93 -5.47 14.44 -5.76
C CYS A 93 -6.88 14.75 -5.23
N ASN A 94 -7.56 13.77 -4.64
CA ASN A 94 -8.96 13.89 -4.23
C ASN A 94 -9.14 13.47 -2.77
N HIS A 95 -10.20 13.98 -2.13
CA HIS A 95 -10.57 13.53 -0.79
C HIS A 95 -10.93 12.03 -0.82
N LEU A 96 -10.42 11.25 0.14
CA LEU A 96 -10.52 9.80 0.15
C LEU A 96 -11.95 9.27 0.13
N SER A 97 -12.91 10.03 0.70
CA SER A 97 -14.34 9.69 0.67
C SER A 97 -14.91 9.55 -0.74
N SER A 98 -14.34 10.24 -1.74
CA SER A 98 -14.73 10.08 -3.16
C SER A 98 -14.47 8.68 -3.71
N THR A 99 -13.67 7.88 -3.01
CA THR A 99 -13.33 6.49 -3.39
C THR A 99 -14.25 5.45 -2.73
N LEU A 100 -15.27 5.89 -1.98
CA LEU A 100 -16.11 5.04 -1.15
C LEU A 100 -17.57 5.11 -1.58
N THR A 101 -18.22 3.95 -1.58
CA THR A 101 -19.68 3.84 -1.61
C THR A 101 -20.14 3.37 -0.24
N VAL A 102 -20.91 4.21 0.45
CA VAL A 102 -21.45 3.96 1.79
C VAL A 102 -22.86 3.39 1.63
N CYS A 103 -23.10 2.18 2.13
CA CYS A 103 -24.43 1.60 2.20
C CYS A 103 -25.03 1.86 3.57
N TRP A 104 -26.11 2.64 3.61
CA TRP A 104 -26.84 2.98 4.84
C TRP A 104 -28.14 2.21 5.02
N GLN A 105 -28.72 1.66 3.94
CA GLN A 105 -29.95 0.88 3.99
C GLN A 105 -29.69 -0.51 4.62
N GLY A 106 -30.72 -1.06 5.28
CA GLY A 106 -30.67 -2.40 5.85
C GLY A 106 -29.79 -2.50 7.11
N LYS A 107 -28.66 -3.23 7.01
CA LYS A 107 -27.80 -3.56 8.15
C LYS A 107 -26.43 -2.86 8.02
N PRO A 108 -26.33 -1.55 8.27
CA PRO A 108 -25.14 -0.75 7.98
C PRO A 108 -23.86 -1.22 8.71
N GLY A 109 -23.99 -1.79 9.91
CA GLY A 109 -22.87 -2.40 10.63
C GLY A 109 -22.26 -3.61 9.89
N ILE A 110 -23.10 -4.47 9.29
CA ILE A 110 -22.66 -5.62 8.51
C ILE A 110 -21.96 -5.15 7.23
N HIS A 111 -22.53 -4.16 6.55
CA HIS A 111 -21.92 -3.57 5.35
C HIS A 111 -20.57 -2.94 5.67
N LEU A 112 -20.41 -2.24 6.80
CA LEU A 112 -19.11 -1.73 7.22
C LEU A 112 -18.09 -2.86 7.44
N LYS A 113 -18.49 -3.94 8.13
CA LYS A 113 -17.62 -5.12 8.33
C LYS A 113 -17.15 -5.69 6.99
N GLU A 114 -18.05 -5.85 6.02
CA GLU A 114 -17.72 -6.34 4.68
C GLU A 114 -16.83 -5.37 3.91
N LYS A 115 -17.09 -4.06 4.03
CA LYS A 115 -16.28 -3.02 3.40
C LYS A 115 -14.84 -3.02 3.91
N LEU A 116 -14.60 -3.28 5.20
CA LEU A 116 -13.24 -3.44 5.71
C LEU A 116 -12.50 -4.60 5.00
N HIS A 117 -13.16 -5.74 4.78
CA HIS A 117 -12.56 -6.84 4.02
C HIS A 117 -12.32 -6.43 2.56
N LEU A 118 -13.26 -5.74 1.92
CA LEU A 118 -13.12 -5.26 0.54
C LEU A 118 -12.01 -4.22 0.37
N PHE A 119 -11.70 -3.42 1.40
CA PHE A 119 -10.57 -2.48 1.37
C PHE A 119 -9.22 -3.21 1.43
N LEU A 120 -9.14 -4.30 2.19
CA LEU A 120 -7.91 -5.07 2.42
C LEU A 120 -7.65 -6.08 1.28
N ARG A 121 -8.69 -6.74 0.76
CA ARG A 121 -8.58 -7.86 -0.18
C ARG A 121 -7.74 -7.54 -1.44
N PRO A 122 -7.89 -6.40 -2.12
CA PRO A 122 -7.07 -6.10 -3.30
C PRO A 122 -5.58 -5.90 -2.98
N LYS A 123 -5.23 -5.64 -1.72
CA LYS A 123 -3.87 -5.34 -1.27
C LYS A 123 -3.13 -6.55 -0.69
N CYS A 124 -3.82 -7.67 -0.50
CA CYS A 124 -3.22 -8.92 -0.02
C CYS A 124 -2.58 -9.72 -1.17
N HIS A 125 -1.85 -9.09 -2.10
CA HIS A 125 -1.17 -9.81 -3.19
C HIS A 125 0.19 -10.34 -2.70
N PRO A 126 0.55 -11.61 -2.97
CA PRO A 126 1.81 -12.22 -2.52
C PRO A 126 3.08 -11.39 -2.77
N ILE A 127 3.14 -10.68 -3.90
CA ILE A 127 4.26 -9.80 -4.29
C ILE A 127 4.72 -8.79 -3.21
N PHE A 128 3.85 -8.41 -2.27
CA PHE A 128 4.17 -7.47 -1.19
C PHE A 128 4.72 -8.14 0.08
N PHE A 129 4.58 -9.47 0.19
CA PHE A 129 4.83 -10.22 1.42
C PHE A 129 5.80 -11.39 1.23
N ASP A 130 6.19 -11.68 -0.01
CA ASP A 130 7.18 -12.71 -0.32
C ASP A 130 8.58 -12.27 0.15
N SER A 131 9.15 -13.03 1.09
CA SER A 131 10.49 -12.80 1.65
C SER A 131 11.61 -13.04 0.64
N ASN A 132 11.33 -13.70 -0.50
CA ASN A 132 12.29 -13.79 -1.61
C ASN A 132 12.43 -12.46 -2.37
N ILE A 133 11.44 -11.56 -2.26
CA ILE A 133 11.38 -10.28 -2.99
C ILE A 133 11.62 -9.10 -2.05
N ASN A 134 11.09 -9.18 -0.82
CA ASN A 134 11.04 -8.06 0.11
C ASN A 134 11.73 -8.42 1.42
N SER A 135 12.51 -7.49 1.96
CA SER A 135 13.04 -7.65 3.31
C SER A 135 11.92 -7.71 4.35
N ALA A 136 12.22 -8.31 5.51
CA ALA A 136 11.33 -8.35 6.66
C ALA A 136 10.77 -6.95 7.05
N ALA A 137 11.57 -5.90 6.87
CA ALA A 137 11.20 -4.51 7.11
C ALA A 137 10.15 -4.01 6.08
N VAL A 138 10.35 -4.29 4.79
CA VAL A 138 9.41 -3.88 3.73
C VAL A 138 8.11 -4.67 3.77
N VAL A 139 8.15 -5.96 4.11
CA VAL A 139 6.93 -6.76 4.33
C VAL A 139 6.03 -6.12 5.40
N ARG A 140 6.62 -5.75 6.56
CA ARG A 140 5.90 -5.09 7.65
C ARG A 140 5.45 -3.68 7.28
N LEU A 141 6.25 -2.94 6.51
CA LEU A 141 5.88 -1.62 5.99
C LEU A 141 4.64 -1.70 5.08
N ASN A 142 4.62 -2.65 4.13
CA ASN A 142 3.49 -2.88 3.24
C ASN A 142 2.20 -3.16 4.04
N ILE A 143 2.27 -4.02 5.07
CA ILE A 143 1.14 -4.31 5.96
C ILE A 143 0.67 -3.04 6.66
N TYR A 144 1.60 -2.29 7.23
CA TYR A 144 1.29 -1.06 7.96
C TYR A 144 0.60 -0.02 7.07
N GLN A 145 1.13 0.24 5.88
CA GLN A 145 0.55 1.17 4.91
C GLN A 145 -0.86 0.76 4.46
N ILE A 146 -1.10 -0.54 4.26
CA ILE A 146 -2.44 -1.08 3.95
C ILE A 146 -3.42 -0.76 5.09
N PHE A 147 -3.00 -0.96 6.35
CA PHE A 147 -3.85 -0.65 7.50
C PHE A 147 -4.05 0.86 7.71
N LEU A 148 -3.06 1.70 7.42
CA LEU A 148 -3.23 3.16 7.44
C LEU A 148 -4.34 3.57 6.47
N LEU A 149 -4.26 3.14 5.21
CA LEU A 149 -5.30 3.43 4.23
C LEU A 149 -6.67 2.87 4.66
N CYS A 150 -6.71 1.64 5.18
CA CYS A 150 -7.95 1.02 5.65
C CYS A 150 -8.58 1.82 6.80
N ALA A 151 -7.77 2.29 7.75
CA ALA A 151 -8.22 3.14 8.86
C ALA A 151 -8.74 4.50 8.39
N MET A 152 -8.12 5.11 7.37
CA MET A 152 -8.60 6.36 6.77
C MET A 152 -9.96 6.16 6.08
N LYS A 153 -10.12 5.04 5.34
CA LYS A 153 -11.39 4.67 4.73
C LYS A 153 -12.46 4.35 5.77
N PHE A 154 -12.10 3.68 6.86
CA PHE A 154 -12.99 3.44 8.00
C PHE A 154 -13.47 4.77 8.61
N HIS A 155 -12.58 5.74 8.79
CA HIS A 155 -12.96 7.07 9.28
C HIS A 155 -14.00 7.73 8.37
N CYS A 156 -13.72 7.80 7.07
CA CYS A 156 -14.65 8.38 6.10
C CYS A 156 -16.00 7.67 6.12
N TYR A 157 -16.01 6.34 6.13
CA TYR A 157 -17.23 5.54 6.16
C TYR A 157 -18.06 5.80 7.44
N ILE A 158 -17.42 5.81 8.61
CA ILE A 158 -18.10 6.09 9.89
C ILE A 158 -18.64 7.52 9.93
N ARG A 159 -17.88 8.49 9.41
CA ARG A 159 -18.32 9.89 9.33
C ARG A 159 -19.61 9.99 8.50
N ASP A 160 -19.62 9.40 7.32
CA ASP A 160 -20.78 9.46 6.42
C ASP A 160 -21.97 8.67 6.99
N LEU A 161 -21.70 7.54 7.66
CA LEU A 161 -22.75 6.76 8.33
C LEU A 161 -23.32 7.49 9.56
N SER A 162 -22.54 8.36 10.22
CA SER A 162 -22.96 9.03 11.46
C SER A 162 -24.12 10.01 11.29
N PHE A 163 -24.42 10.42 10.05
CA PHE A 163 -25.63 11.20 9.74
C PHE A 163 -26.91 10.36 9.87
N ILE A 164 -26.80 9.02 9.82
CA ILE A 164 -27.95 8.09 9.75
C ILE A 164 -28.00 7.20 10.98
N CYS A 165 -26.87 6.62 11.42
CA CYS A 165 -26.83 5.79 12.62
C CYS A 165 -25.49 5.87 13.36
N LYS A 166 -25.53 5.64 14.68
CA LYS A 166 -24.33 5.54 15.52
C LYS A 166 -24.03 4.08 15.82
N LEU A 167 -22.88 3.59 15.36
CA LEU A 167 -22.42 2.24 15.69
C LEU A 167 -21.75 2.21 17.08
N PRO A 168 -22.02 1.18 17.91
CA PRO A 168 -21.36 1.02 19.20
C PRO A 168 -19.83 0.89 19.05
N LYS A 169 -19.06 1.57 19.90
CA LYS A 169 -17.59 1.57 19.79
C LYS A 169 -16.97 0.19 20.02
N ARG A 170 -17.56 -0.61 20.91
CA ARG A 170 -17.19 -2.02 21.10
C ARG A 170 -17.38 -2.83 19.81
N TYR A 171 -18.47 -2.60 19.09
CA TYR A 171 -18.71 -3.23 17.79
C TYR A 171 -17.65 -2.80 16.77
N CYS A 172 -17.36 -1.51 16.65
CA CYS A 172 -16.31 -0.98 15.77
C CYS A 172 -14.94 -1.63 16.06
N SER A 173 -14.54 -1.68 17.34
CA SER A 173 -13.29 -2.31 17.75
C SER A 173 -13.23 -3.81 17.39
N ASN A 174 -14.35 -4.52 17.55
CA ASN A 174 -14.46 -5.93 17.19
C ASN A 174 -14.33 -6.17 15.68
N ILE A 175 -14.99 -5.38 14.83
CA ILE A 175 -14.88 -5.52 13.38
C ILE A 175 -13.49 -5.13 12.87
N ILE A 176 -12.84 -4.14 13.50
CA ILE A 176 -11.44 -3.78 13.20
C ILE A 176 -10.56 -4.99 13.47
N GLN A 177 -10.57 -5.56 14.68
CA GLN A 177 -9.75 -6.73 15.01
C GLN A 177 -10.02 -7.93 14.10
N ARG A 178 -11.29 -8.19 13.78
CA ARG A 178 -11.66 -9.25 12.82
C ARG A 178 -11.07 -8.98 11.43
N SER A 179 -11.04 -7.73 10.97
CA SER A 179 -10.43 -7.37 9.68
C SER A 179 -8.90 -7.53 9.68
N LEU A 180 -8.21 -7.28 10.80
CA LEU A 180 -6.77 -7.52 10.94
C LEU A 180 -6.46 -9.02 10.79
N ARG A 181 -7.22 -9.86 11.52
CA ARG A 181 -7.12 -11.33 11.43
C ARG A 181 -7.45 -11.85 10.03
N TYR A 182 -8.47 -11.28 9.40
CA TYR A 182 -8.84 -11.60 8.04
C TYR A 182 -7.68 -11.36 7.05
N MET A 183 -6.99 -10.23 7.17
CA MET A 183 -5.84 -9.93 6.31
C MET A 183 -4.74 -10.97 6.46
N HIS A 184 -4.36 -11.34 7.69
CA HIS A 184 -3.36 -12.38 7.94
C HIS A 184 -3.73 -13.71 7.27
N LEU A 185 -4.97 -14.18 7.48
CA LEU A 185 -5.46 -15.42 6.89
C LEU A 185 -5.49 -15.35 5.35
N LEU A 186 -5.89 -14.20 4.79
CA LEU A 186 -5.96 -14.02 3.35
C LEU A 186 -4.57 -14.00 2.71
N ILE A 187 -3.59 -13.35 3.35
CA ILE A 187 -2.19 -13.35 2.89
C ILE A 187 -1.67 -14.78 2.88
N LYS A 188 -1.77 -15.51 4.00
CA LYS A 188 -1.35 -16.93 4.08
C LYS A 188 -2.00 -17.78 2.99
N LYS A 189 -3.32 -17.67 2.82
CA LYS A 189 -4.05 -18.42 1.79
C LYS A 189 -3.52 -18.11 0.39
N ARG A 190 -3.25 -16.84 0.07
CA ARG A 190 -2.79 -16.43 -1.25
C ARG A 190 -1.34 -16.78 -1.52
N MET A 191 -0.48 -16.73 -0.51
CA MET A 191 0.90 -17.21 -0.59
C MET A 191 0.91 -18.71 -0.94
N HIS A 192 0.10 -19.52 -0.24
CA HIS A 192 0.01 -20.95 -0.51
C HIS A 192 -0.63 -21.31 -1.86
N SER A 193 -1.61 -20.52 -2.33
CA SER A 193 -2.27 -20.80 -3.62
C SER A 193 -1.45 -20.38 -4.84
N MET A 194 -0.34 -19.67 -4.64
CA MET A 194 0.48 -19.16 -5.73
C MET A 194 1.41 -20.27 -6.22
N SER A 195 0.96 -21.01 -7.24
CA SER A 195 1.82 -21.93 -7.98
C SER A 195 2.67 -21.12 -8.96
N LEU A 196 3.95 -21.00 -8.68
CA LEU A 196 4.92 -20.54 -9.67
C LEU A 196 5.41 -21.75 -10.46
N ASN A 197 5.54 -21.62 -11.78
CA ASN A 197 6.15 -22.64 -12.65
C ASN A 197 7.67 -22.75 -12.46
N SER A 198 8.19 -22.30 -11.32
CA SER A 198 9.60 -22.24 -10.96
C SER A 198 9.86 -23.01 -9.68
N ASP A 199 11.09 -23.49 -9.50
CA ASP A 199 11.54 -24.17 -8.28
C ASP A 199 11.47 -23.29 -7.01
N ILE A 200 11.29 -21.97 -7.19
CA ILE A 200 11.17 -21.01 -6.09
C ILE A 200 9.70 -20.95 -5.64
N GLN A 201 9.45 -21.35 -4.40
CA GLN A 201 8.17 -21.17 -3.74
C GLN A 201 8.12 -19.85 -2.95
N PRO A 202 6.99 -19.13 -2.97
CA PRO A 202 6.84 -17.92 -2.17
C PRO A 202 7.06 -18.19 -0.68
N MET A 203 7.86 -17.35 -0.03
CA MET A 203 8.19 -17.50 1.39
C MET A 203 7.49 -16.40 2.20
N LEU A 204 6.86 -16.74 3.31
CA LEU A 204 6.19 -15.77 4.18
C LEU A 204 6.75 -15.84 5.60
N GLU A 205 7.58 -14.87 5.97
CA GLU A 205 8.11 -14.69 7.33
C GLU A 205 7.33 -13.60 8.07
N LEU A 206 6.14 -13.95 8.54
CA LEU A 206 5.23 -13.02 9.18
C LEU A 206 4.33 -13.69 10.22
N GLU A 207 4.40 -13.21 11.46
CA GLU A 207 3.55 -13.69 12.54
C GLU A 207 2.19 -12.99 12.57
N LYS A 208 1.18 -13.69 13.10
CA LYS A 208 -0.18 -13.15 13.23
C LYS A 208 -0.20 -11.94 14.16
N GLU A 209 0.57 -12.04 15.25
CA GLU A 209 0.71 -11.07 16.31
C GLU A 209 1.28 -9.76 15.75
N GLU A 210 2.22 -9.83 14.82
CA GLU A 210 2.77 -8.64 14.14
C GLU A 210 1.71 -7.94 13.29
N VAL A 211 0.91 -8.69 12.53
CA VAL A 211 -0.18 -8.14 11.72
C VAL A 211 -1.23 -7.46 12.59
N GLU A 212 -1.67 -8.11 13.68
CA GLU A 212 -2.64 -7.52 14.61
C GLU A 212 -2.07 -6.25 15.27
N TRP A 213 -0.80 -6.28 15.70
CA TRP A 213 -0.15 -5.14 16.33
C TRP A 213 0.02 -3.94 15.39
N LEU A 214 0.52 -4.17 14.17
CA LEU A 214 0.65 -3.13 13.13
C LEU A 214 -0.70 -2.52 12.78
N GLY A 215 -1.73 -3.36 12.68
CA GLY A 215 -3.09 -2.92 12.42
C GLY A 215 -3.65 -2.02 13.52
N PHE A 216 -3.56 -2.44 14.79
CA PHE A 216 -3.99 -1.60 15.91
C PHE A 216 -3.22 -0.27 15.95
N HIS A 217 -1.90 -0.32 15.76
CA HIS A 217 -1.06 0.88 15.73
C HIS A 217 -1.52 1.85 14.61
N ALA A 218 -1.71 1.36 13.38
CA ALA A 218 -2.15 2.16 12.25
C ALA A 218 -3.51 2.84 12.50
N TYR A 219 -4.50 2.07 13.01
CA TYR A 219 -5.81 2.63 13.36
C TYR A 219 -5.72 3.70 14.43
N ILE A 220 -4.92 3.50 15.48
CA ILE A 220 -4.72 4.50 16.54
C ILE A 220 -4.12 5.78 15.95
N GLN A 221 -3.08 5.68 15.12
CA GLN A 221 -2.42 6.87 14.55
C GLN A 221 -3.36 7.68 13.64
N VAL A 222 -4.14 7.00 12.79
CA VAL A 222 -5.11 7.66 11.90
C VAL A 222 -6.25 8.29 12.70
N LEU A 223 -6.86 7.55 13.63
CA LEU A 223 -7.99 8.04 14.40
C LEU A 223 -7.61 9.12 15.41
N LYS A 224 -6.34 9.15 15.87
CA LYS A 224 -5.81 10.24 16.72
C LYS A 224 -5.88 11.60 16.02
N ARG A 225 -5.68 11.66 14.70
CA ARG A 225 -5.88 12.92 13.93
C ARG A 225 -7.34 13.39 13.89
N LYS A 226 -8.27 12.55 14.33
CA LYS A 226 -9.72 12.76 14.33
C LYS A 226 -10.31 12.49 15.72
N GLU A 227 -9.54 12.80 16.77
CA GLU A 227 -9.81 12.41 18.15
C GLU A 227 -11.17 12.89 18.67
N SER A 228 -11.61 14.09 18.30
CA SER A 228 -12.92 14.63 18.69
C SER A 228 -14.10 13.70 18.37
N ARG A 229 -14.00 12.91 17.30
CA ARG A 229 -15.04 11.94 16.88
C ARG A 229 -14.81 10.53 17.42
N HIS A 230 -13.58 10.19 17.77
CA HIS A 230 -13.14 8.81 18.03
C HIS A 230 -12.55 8.58 19.41
N LYS A 231 -12.62 9.55 20.35
CA LYS A 231 -12.04 9.47 21.71
C LYS A 231 -12.30 8.13 22.42
N GLU A 232 -13.56 7.69 22.49
CA GLU A 232 -13.93 6.43 23.14
C GLU A 232 -13.38 5.20 22.41
N LEU A 233 -13.47 5.18 21.08
CA LEU A 233 -12.93 4.07 20.28
C LEU A 233 -11.41 3.99 20.43
N LEU A 234 -10.73 5.14 20.42
CA LEU A 234 -9.30 5.25 20.68
C LEU A 234 -8.92 4.68 22.05
N ALA A 235 -9.71 4.95 23.09
CA ALA A 235 -9.47 4.38 24.42
C ALA A 235 -9.50 2.84 24.37
N VAL A 236 -10.51 2.27 23.72
CA VAL A 236 -10.64 0.81 23.56
C VAL A 236 -9.48 0.23 22.73
N LEU A 237 -9.09 0.87 21.63
CA LEU A 237 -7.99 0.41 20.78
C LEU A 237 -6.64 0.51 21.49
N ARG A 238 -6.39 1.58 22.25
CA ARG A 238 -5.16 1.74 23.05
C ARG A 238 -5.06 0.66 24.12
N LEU A 239 -6.14 0.36 24.83
CA LEU A 239 -6.17 -0.74 25.80
C LEU A 239 -5.84 -2.08 25.15
N ARG A 240 -6.43 -2.36 23.97
CA ARG A 240 -6.10 -3.57 23.20
C ARG A 240 -4.64 -3.64 22.78
N LEU A 241 -4.09 -2.53 22.27
CA LEU A 241 -2.69 -2.45 21.90
C LEU A 241 -1.79 -2.68 23.12
N LEU A 242 -2.05 -2.02 24.26
CA LEU A 242 -1.28 -2.20 25.49
C LEU A 242 -1.31 -3.65 26.00
N SER A 243 -2.49 -4.30 25.95
CA SER A 243 -2.64 -5.72 26.32
C SER A 243 -2.06 -6.72 25.29
N HIS A 244 -1.61 -6.23 24.14
CA HIS A 244 -1.11 -7.09 23.07
C HIS A 244 0.26 -7.68 23.40
N ARG A 245 0.50 -8.95 23.04
CA ARG A 245 1.75 -9.69 23.34
C ARG A 245 3.03 -9.04 22.79
N MET A 246 2.89 -8.21 21.76
CA MET A 246 3.99 -7.48 21.13
C MET A 246 4.35 -6.17 21.87
N SER A 247 3.54 -5.75 22.85
CA SER A 247 3.84 -4.57 23.66
C SER A 247 5.09 -4.81 24.49
N GLY A 248 6.14 -4.02 24.24
CA GLY A 248 7.46 -4.17 24.85
C GLY A 248 8.45 -5.04 24.07
N ARG A 249 8.03 -5.71 22.99
CA ARG A 249 8.88 -6.55 22.12
C ARG A 249 8.85 -6.07 20.67
N VAL A 250 9.13 -4.79 20.46
CA VAL A 250 9.09 -4.18 19.12
C VAL A 250 10.45 -4.36 18.44
N SER A 251 10.49 -5.25 17.45
CA SER A 251 11.68 -5.51 16.63
C SER A 251 12.10 -4.28 15.79
N PRO A 252 13.36 -4.21 15.30
CA PRO A 252 13.80 -3.14 14.41
C PRO A 252 12.93 -2.99 13.16
N GLU A 253 12.44 -4.10 12.60
CA GLU A 253 11.61 -4.14 11.39
C GLU A 253 10.21 -3.56 11.66
N LEU A 254 9.64 -3.83 12.83
CA LEU A 254 8.39 -3.19 13.28
C LEU A 254 8.57 -1.69 13.53
N LYS A 255 9.70 -1.29 14.14
CA LYS A 255 10.06 0.13 14.33
C LYS A 255 10.22 0.84 12.98
N TYR A 256 10.84 0.18 12.01
CA TYR A 256 10.95 0.67 10.64
C TYR A 256 9.57 0.87 10.01
N ALA A 257 8.68 -0.13 10.10
CA ALA A 257 7.35 -0.05 9.50
C ALA A 257 6.50 1.11 10.05
N ILE A 258 6.52 1.33 11.37
CA ILE A 258 5.71 2.40 12.00
C ILE A 258 6.33 3.80 11.87
N ASN A 259 7.59 3.90 11.43
CA ASN A 259 8.23 5.19 11.28
C ASN A 259 7.47 6.04 10.27
N LYS A 260 7.01 7.21 10.73
CA LYS A 260 6.17 8.12 9.94
C LYS A 260 6.80 8.48 8.58
N LYS A 261 8.13 8.61 8.53
CA LYS A 261 8.88 8.94 7.30
C LYS A 261 8.72 7.89 6.21
N ASN A 262 8.63 6.61 6.58
CA ASN A 262 8.48 5.50 5.64
C ASN A 262 7.06 5.39 5.05
N SER A 263 6.14 6.22 5.52
CA SER A 263 4.77 6.33 5.01
C SER A 263 4.37 7.79 4.77
N SER A 264 5.33 8.68 4.51
CA SER A 264 5.11 10.14 4.38
C SER A 264 3.95 10.46 3.44
N LEU A 265 3.97 9.89 2.23
CA LEU A 265 2.95 10.06 1.21
C LEU A 265 1.52 9.75 1.69
N LEU A 266 1.34 8.74 2.55
CA LEU A 266 -0.01 8.41 3.06
C LEU A 266 -0.54 9.50 3.99
N TRP A 267 0.32 10.24 4.68
CA TRP A 267 -0.10 11.28 5.62
C TRP A 267 -0.63 12.54 4.94
N ASP A 268 -0.31 12.72 3.65
CA ASP A 268 -0.77 13.80 2.78
C ASP A 268 -2.16 13.54 2.17
N ILE A 269 -2.67 12.30 2.30
CA ILE A 269 -4.01 11.95 1.86
C ILE A 269 -5.03 12.76 2.67
N LYS A 270 -5.97 13.40 1.97
CA LYS A 270 -7.10 14.12 2.58
C LYS A 270 -8.21 13.13 2.92
N TYR A 271 -8.55 12.99 4.21
CA TYR A 271 -9.61 12.10 4.71
C TYR A 271 -10.31 12.68 5.94
#